data_AF-A0A1C6ERQ1-F1
#
_entry.id   AF-A0A1C6ERQ1-F1
#
_cell.length_a   1.000
_cell.length_b   1.000
_cell.length_c   1.000
_cell.angle_alpha   90.00
_cell.angle_beta   90.00
_cell.angle_gamma   90.00
#
_symmetry.space_group_name_H-M   'P 1'
#
loop_
_entity.id
_entity.type
_entity.pdbx_description
1 polymer ?
#
loop_
_entity_poly.entity_id
_entity_poly.type
_entity_poly.pdbx_seq_one_letter_code
_entity_poly.pdbx_strand_id
1 'polypeptide(L)'
;MNEHQACTCPASKSGSFQIATDHYSRNFIPTGWKLEYASLEQHEPQRFLYMTGWCLRCGGQDLQCGVSIPDELSGDALLERIYREMEHYRPFEHRRSDGTYNRSLLGRAAWYMEQDDLTLGEKNAQFLKLFHEEDQRAVEDWICRNRAEEPYTVPRRDRKSTLLYAVLDRARANGDLREIEPILDYYLPNKNEPLSPDKDSYLTNYAFSAVSTIDFGCEGIYVELFLEGQFDESGNDRCSIGTFKTLRDDAEACRLMGQLCGVLMYHTAKYVNENLHRYTPKRELEAELHRKSAVTESTSEDSRHA
;
A
#
# COMPACT_ATOMS: atom_id res chain seq x y z
N MET A 1 29.94 1.27 -13.16
CA MET A 1 29.30 2.50 -13.67
C MET A 1 28.43 2.08 -14.84
N ASN A 2 27.12 1.85 -14.63
CA ASN A 2 26.20 1.71 -15.76
C ASN A 2 25.87 3.12 -16.22
N GLU A 3 26.23 3.46 -17.45
CA GLU A 3 25.77 4.68 -18.10
C GLU A 3 24.23 4.67 -18.08
N HIS A 4 23.62 5.72 -17.53
CA HIS A 4 22.18 5.88 -17.52
C HIS A 4 21.73 6.09 -18.97
N GLN A 5 21.24 5.04 -19.62
CA GLN A 5 20.84 5.11 -21.02
C GLN A 5 19.46 5.75 -21.11
N ALA A 6 19.37 6.92 -21.74
CA ALA A 6 18.09 7.57 -22.01
C ALA A 6 17.19 6.70 -22.92
N CYS A 7 15.88 6.88 -22.81
CA CYS A 7 14.90 6.18 -23.64
C CYS A 7 15.18 6.34 -25.15
N THR A 8 15.30 5.23 -25.87
CA THR A 8 15.61 5.21 -27.32
C THR A 8 14.38 5.05 -28.20
N CYS A 9 13.19 4.91 -27.61
CA CYS A 9 11.96 4.69 -28.36
C CYS A 9 11.60 5.90 -29.25
N PRO A 10 11.27 5.71 -30.54
CA PRO A 10 10.92 6.84 -31.43
C PRO A 10 9.72 7.66 -30.91
N ALA A 11 8.77 6.99 -30.25
CA ALA A 11 7.58 7.63 -29.70
C ALA A 11 7.91 8.67 -28.61
N SER A 12 8.89 8.39 -27.74
CA SER A 12 9.32 9.35 -26.71
C SER A 12 10.09 10.54 -27.29
N LYS A 13 10.67 10.39 -28.49
CA LYS A 13 11.42 11.45 -29.21
C LYS A 13 10.61 12.14 -30.32
N SER A 14 9.32 11.83 -30.43
CA SER A 14 8.50 12.22 -31.58
C SER A 14 8.16 13.72 -31.64
N GLY A 15 8.40 14.48 -30.57
CA GLY A 15 7.96 15.87 -30.43
C GLY A 15 6.44 16.05 -30.29
N SER A 16 5.65 14.97 -30.43
CA SER A 16 4.20 14.98 -30.24
C SER A 16 3.86 14.58 -28.81
N PHE A 17 3.20 15.48 -28.09
CA PHE A 17 2.74 15.22 -26.72
C PHE A 17 1.83 13.99 -26.64
N GLN A 18 0.92 13.81 -27.60
CA GLN A 18 0.00 12.68 -27.62
C GLN A 18 0.73 11.34 -27.81
N ILE A 19 1.71 11.28 -28.72
CA ILE A 19 2.49 10.08 -29.00
C ILE A 19 3.39 9.73 -27.80
N ALA A 20 4.00 10.73 -27.18
CA ALA A 20 4.77 10.54 -25.95
C ALA A 20 3.88 10.05 -24.81
N THR A 21 2.68 10.61 -24.64
CA THR A 21 1.73 10.22 -23.59
C THR A 21 1.25 8.77 -23.76
N ASP A 22 0.89 8.35 -24.97
CA ASP A 22 0.53 6.94 -25.25
C ASP A 22 1.73 6.00 -25.07
N HIS A 23 2.95 6.45 -25.35
CA HIS A 23 4.14 5.67 -25.06
C HIS A 23 4.33 5.46 -23.55
N TYR A 24 4.20 6.52 -22.76
CA TYR A 24 4.33 6.44 -21.29
C TYR A 24 3.23 5.59 -20.68
N SER A 25 1.97 5.73 -21.13
CA SER A 25 0.85 4.95 -20.60
C SER A 25 1.05 3.43 -20.76
N ARG A 26 1.81 3.00 -21.76
CA ARG A 26 2.09 1.59 -22.07
C ARG A 26 3.45 1.09 -21.62
N ASN A 27 4.40 1.96 -21.27
CA ASN A 27 5.79 1.53 -21.06
C ASN A 27 6.47 2.18 -19.85
N PHE A 28 5.88 3.18 -19.17
CA PHE A 28 6.53 3.82 -18.03
C PHE A 28 6.36 2.98 -16.75
N ILE A 29 7.48 2.55 -16.17
CA ILE A 29 7.54 1.88 -14.86
C ILE A 29 8.22 2.83 -13.85
N PRO A 30 7.49 3.32 -12.85
CA PRO A 30 8.02 4.25 -11.87
C PRO A 30 9.02 3.59 -10.92
N THR A 31 9.91 4.41 -10.36
CA THR A 31 10.98 3.99 -9.44
C THR A 31 11.21 4.99 -8.32
N GLY A 32 10.81 6.25 -8.47
CA GLY A 32 11.03 7.27 -7.47
C GLY A 32 10.43 8.61 -7.84
N TRP A 33 10.88 9.63 -7.13
CA TRP A 33 10.44 11.01 -7.27
C TRP A 33 11.64 11.94 -7.43
N LYS A 34 11.43 13.06 -8.11
CA LYS A 34 12.39 14.15 -8.24
C LYS A 34 11.63 15.47 -8.20
N LEU A 35 12.11 16.43 -7.43
CA LEU A 35 11.60 17.80 -7.45
C LEU A 35 12.62 18.69 -8.15
N GLU A 36 12.15 19.51 -9.09
CA GLU A 36 12.94 20.57 -9.72
C GLU A 36 12.43 21.92 -9.23
N TYR A 37 13.30 22.62 -8.49
CA TYR A 37 13.05 23.93 -7.89
C TYR A 37 14.39 24.65 -7.62
N ALA A 38 14.38 25.98 -7.49
CA ALA A 38 15.58 26.75 -7.13
C ALA A 38 15.49 27.34 -5.70
N SER A 39 14.30 27.70 -5.23
CA SER A 39 14.04 28.21 -3.87
C SER A 39 12.66 27.81 -3.36
N LEU A 40 12.55 27.61 -2.04
CA LEU A 40 11.27 27.41 -1.33
C LEU A 40 10.64 28.72 -0.83
N GLU A 41 11.45 29.78 -0.67
CA GLU A 41 11.01 31.04 -0.03
C GLU A 41 10.43 32.02 -1.04
N GLN A 42 10.97 32.05 -2.26
CA GLN A 42 10.60 33.01 -3.29
C GLN A 42 9.59 32.42 -4.26
N HIS A 43 8.86 33.28 -4.98
CA HIS A 43 8.09 32.83 -6.13
C HIS A 43 9.02 32.57 -7.29
N GLU A 44 8.82 31.44 -7.97
CA GLU A 44 9.68 31.04 -9.08
C GLU A 44 8.83 30.50 -10.22
N PRO A 45 9.13 30.89 -11.47
CA PRO A 45 8.52 30.25 -12.61
C PRO A 45 9.04 28.82 -12.74
N GLN A 46 8.15 27.88 -13.04
CA GLN A 46 8.50 26.53 -13.53
C GLN A 46 9.11 25.57 -12.50
N ARG A 47 8.39 25.30 -11.41
CA ARG A 47 8.67 24.15 -10.55
C ARG A 47 7.98 22.90 -11.06
N PHE A 48 8.67 21.76 -10.99
CA PHE A 48 8.11 20.49 -11.43
C PHE A 48 8.35 19.39 -10.41
N LEU A 49 7.29 18.66 -10.08
CA LEU A 49 7.40 17.38 -9.39
C LEU A 49 7.30 16.27 -10.43
N TYR A 50 8.37 15.47 -10.54
CA TYR A 50 8.46 14.34 -11.43
C TYR A 50 8.40 13.03 -10.65
N MET A 51 7.59 12.11 -11.16
CA MET A 51 7.78 10.68 -10.96
C MET A 51 8.84 10.20 -11.95
N THR A 52 9.90 9.59 -11.45
CA THR A 52 10.99 9.04 -12.26
C THR A 52 10.79 7.54 -12.48
N GLY A 53 11.31 7.04 -13.59
CA GLY A 53 11.13 5.63 -13.94
C GLY A 53 11.96 5.19 -15.15
N TRP A 54 11.69 3.99 -15.60
CA TRP A 54 12.31 3.40 -16.78
C TRP A 54 11.27 2.93 -17.80
N CYS A 55 11.72 2.72 -19.03
CA CYS A 55 10.87 2.29 -20.14
C CYS A 55 10.89 0.77 -20.26
N LEU A 56 9.76 0.11 -20.04
CA LEU A 56 9.59 -1.34 -20.17
C LEU A 56 10.03 -1.88 -21.54
N ARG A 57 9.89 -1.08 -22.60
CA ARG A 57 10.19 -1.50 -23.98
C ARG A 57 11.67 -1.48 -24.32
N CYS A 58 12.43 -0.48 -23.87
CA CYS A 58 13.83 -0.31 -24.28
C CYS A 58 14.83 -0.36 -23.12
N GLY A 59 14.36 -0.48 -21.87
CA GLY A 59 15.20 -0.44 -20.67
C GLY A 59 15.77 0.94 -20.34
N GLY A 60 15.45 1.97 -21.14
CA GLY A 60 15.95 3.33 -20.92
C GLY A 60 15.53 3.86 -19.55
N GLN A 61 16.47 4.45 -18.84
CA GLN A 61 16.33 5.02 -17.50
C GLN A 61 15.94 6.50 -17.58
N ASP A 62 15.65 7.08 -16.42
CA ASP A 62 15.36 8.52 -16.23
C ASP A 62 14.19 9.06 -17.05
N LEU A 63 13.17 8.24 -17.32
CA LEU A 63 11.90 8.76 -17.79
C LEU A 63 11.27 9.60 -16.68
N GLN A 64 10.68 10.73 -17.06
CA GLN A 64 10.08 11.68 -16.14
C GLN A 64 8.63 11.94 -16.55
N CYS A 65 7.71 11.68 -15.63
CA CYS A 65 6.30 12.01 -15.78
C CYS A 65 5.92 12.89 -14.60
N GLY A 66 5.51 14.13 -14.85
CA GLY A 66 5.37 15.10 -13.77
C GLY A 66 4.26 16.10 -13.97
N VAL A 67 4.12 16.94 -12.96
CA VAL A 67 3.16 18.04 -12.89
C VAL A 67 3.90 19.34 -12.59
N SER A 68 3.45 20.42 -13.21
CA SER A 68 3.89 21.76 -12.86
C SER A 68 3.28 22.16 -11.52
N ILE A 69 4.09 22.72 -10.64
CA ILE A 69 3.64 23.32 -9.39
C ILE A 69 3.36 24.81 -9.64
N PRO A 70 2.22 25.39 -9.18
CA PRO A 70 1.90 26.79 -9.41
C PRO A 70 2.97 27.75 -8.88
N ASP A 71 3.31 28.75 -9.70
CA ASP A 71 4.41 29.69 -9.47
C ASP A 71 4.16 30.59 -8.24
N GLU A 72 2.88 30.82 -7.88
CA GLU A 72 2.49 31.71 -6.79
C GLU A 72 2.60 31.06 -5.40
N LEU A 73 3.01 29.79 -5.31
CA LEU A 73 3.16 29.10 -4.03
C LEU A 73 4.57 29.30 -3.45
N SER A 74 4.64 29.47 -2.13
CA SER A 74 5.90 29.50 -1.37
C SER A 74 5.68 28.97 0.05
N GLY A 75 6.77 28.67 0.77
CA GLY A 75 6.74 28.24 2.17
C GLY A 75 5.78 27.06 2.44
N ASP A 76 5.00 27.15 3.53
CA ASP A 76 4.09 26.10 3.97
C ASP A 76 3.05 25.68 2.89
N ALA A 77 2.57 26.62 2.08
CA ALA A 77 1.58 26.33 1.03
C ALA A 77 2.20 25.55 -0.14
N LEU A 78 3.46 25.84 -0.47
CA LEU A 78 4.23 25.08 -1.46
C LEU A 78 4.47 23.64 -0.97
N LEU A 79 4.93 23.48 0.28
CA LEU A 79 5.19 22.16 0.86
C LEU A 79 3.92 21.31 0.91
N GLU A 80 2.80 21.88 1.35
CA GLU A 80 1.50 21.20 1.35
C GLU A 80 1.09 20.76 -0.06
N ARG A 81 1.30 21.60 -1.08
CA ARG A 81 0.99 21.26 -2.47
C ARG A 81 1.82 20.10 -2.97
N ILE A 82 3.14 20.12 -2.77
CA ILE A 82 4.05 19.05 -3.22
C ILE A 82 3.72 17.74 -2.51
N TYR A 83 3.49 17.79 -1.18
CA TYR A 83 3.15 16.62 -0.39
C TYR A 83 1.87 15.94 -0.90
N ARG A 84 0.81 16.73 -1.16
CA ARG A 84 -0.44 16.22 -1.74
C ARG A 84 -0.27 15.62 -3.12
N GLU A 85 0.54 16.24 -3.98
CA GLU A 85 0.81 15.69 -5.32
C GLU A 85 1.54 14.35 -5.22
N MET A 86 2.53 14.20 -4.32
CA MET A 86 3.21 12.93 -4.07
C MET A 86 2.22 11.82 -3.63
N GLU A 87 1.24 12.16 -2.79
CA GLU A 87 0.21 11.24 -2.32
C GLU A 87 -0.75 10.78 -3.44
N HIS A 88 -1.16 11.67 -4.34
CA HIS A 88 -2.28 11.42 -5.25
C HIS A 88 -1.87 11.21 -6.72
N TYR A 89 -0.69 11.66 -7.11
CA TYR A 89 -0.27 11.61 -8.51
C TYR A 89 0.07 10.17 -8.91
N ARG A 90 -0.83 9.58 -9.71
CA ARG A 90 -0.78 8.19 -10.20
C ARG A 90 -1.12 8.19 -11.70
N PRO A 91 -0.23 8.72 -12.56
CA PRO A 91 -0.54 8.88 -13.98
C PRO A 91 -0.81 7.53 -14.66
N PHE A 92 -1.67 7.56 -15.68
CA PHE A 92 -2.04 6.43 -16.55
C PHE A 92 -2.82 5.29 -15.90
N GLU A 93 -3.07 5.36 -14.60
CA GLU A 93 -3.91 4.40 -13.89
C GLU A 93 -4.94 5.09 -13.02
N HIS A 94 -6.00 4.35 -12.72
CA HIS A 94 -7.05 4.83 -11.83
C HIS A 94 -7.10 3.91 -10.61
N ARG A 95 -6.87 4.50 -9.44
CA ARG A 95 -7.07 3.84 -8.16
C ARG A 95 -8.56 3.61 -7.96
N ARG A 96 -8.96 2.36 -7.78
CA ARG A 96 -10.35 2.01 -7.44
C ARG A 96 -10.65 2.32 -5.98
N SER A 97 -11.93 2.39 -5.62
CA SER A 97 -12.38 2.68 -4.25
C SER A 97 -11.88 1.67 -3.22
N ASP A 98 -11.64 0.44 -3.63
CA ASP A 98 -11.08 -0.65 -2.81
C ASP A 98 -9.55 -0.63 -2.68
N GLY A 99 -8.89 0.38 -3.27
CA GLY A 99 -7.44 0.55 -3.26
C GLY A 99 -6.68 -0.32 -4.27
N THR A 100 -7.37 -0.99 -5.19
CA THR A 100 -6.74 -1.77 -6.26
C THR A 100 -6.44 -0.93 -7.51
N TYR A 101 -5.55 -1.46 -8.35
CA TYR A 101 -5.12 -0.88 -9.62
C TYR A 101 -5.36 -1.86 -10.78
N ASN A 102 -5.34 -1.37 -12.02
CA ASN A 102 -5.57 -2.21 -13.19
C ASN A 102 -4.32 -3.07 -13.51
N ARG A 103 -4.52 -4.25 -14.11
CA ARG A 103 -3.46 -5.17 -14.57
C ARG A 103 -2.66 -4.69 -15.79
N SER A 104 -2.94 -3.49 -16.34
CA SER A 104 -2.38 -3.05 -17.63
C SER A 104 -0.85 -3.00 -17.64
N LEU A 105 -0.23 -2.57 -16.53
CA LEU A 105 1.21 -2.68 -16.29
C LEU A 105 1.47 -3.05 -14.83
N LEU A 106 1.60 -4.35 -14.57
CA LEU A 106 1.74 -4.89 -13.21
C LEU A 106 2.83 -4.21 -12.38
N GLY A 107 4.00 -3.93 -12.98
CA GLY A 107 5.10 -3.27 -12.27
C GLY A 107 4.77 -1.83 -11.83
N ARG A 108 3.98 -1.10 -12.63
CA ARG A 108 3.54 0.26 -12.27
C ARG A 108 2.45 0.23 -11.22
N ALA A 109 1.45 -0.63 -11.41
CA ALA A 109 0.37 -0.82 -10.46
C ALA A 109 0.89 -1.25 -9.08
N ALA A 110 1.86 -2.17 -9.05
CA ALA A 110 2.51 -2.61 -7.81
C ALA A 110 3.24 -1.44 -7.11
N TRP A 111 4.05 -0.67 -7.84
CA TRP A 111 4.75 0.48 -7.26
C TRP A 111 3.76 1.53 -6.72
N TYR A 112 2.64 1.79 -7.42
CA TYR A 112 1.59 2.67 -6.93
C TYR A 112 0.95 2.19 -5.62
N MET A 113 0.67 0.89 -5.51
CA MET A 113 0.18 0.31 -4.26
C MET A 113 1.21 0.42 -3.14
N GLU A 114 2.49 0.18 -3.42
CA GLU A 114 3.57 0.37 -2.44
C GLU A 114 3.61 1.80 -1.92
N GLN A 115 3.45 2.81 -2.80
CA GLN A 115 3.38 4.21 -2.37
C GLN A 115 2.16 4.51 -1.48
N ASP A 116 1.01 3.92 -1.80
CA ASP A 116 -0.21 4.09 -1.00
C ASP A 116 -0.06 3.49 0.40
N ASP A 117 0.67 2.38 0.50
CA ASP A 117 0.84 1.57 1.71
C ASP A 117 2.01 2.01 2.61
N LEU A 118 2.81 2.99 2.19
CA LEU A 118 3.87 3.57 3.02
C LEU A 118 3.27 4.10 4.34
N THR A 119 3.98 3.85 5.45
CA THR A 119 3.70 4.51 6.73
C THR A 119 3.88 6.02 6.61
N LEU A 120 3.25 6.79 7.49
CA LEU A 120 3.52 8.23 7.61
C LEU A 120 5.02 8.53 7.73
N GLY A 121 5.77 7.75 8.52
CA GLY A 121 7.22 7.93 8.67
C GLY A 121 7.99 7.70 7.35
N GLU A 122 7.66 6.65 6.60
CA GLU A 122 8.27 6.39 5.29
C GLU A 122 7.89 7.46 4.26
N LYS A 123 6.64 7.91 4.25
CA LYS A 123 6.16 9.01 3.39
C LYS A 123 6.91 10.30 3.70
N ASN A 124 7.02 10.67 4.97
CA ASN A 124 7.75 11.85 5.42
C ASN A 124 9.24 11.77 5.05
N ALA A 125 9.87 10.60 5.22
CA ALA A 125 11.25 10.38 4.83
C ALA A 125 11.47 10.46 3.31
N GLN A 126 10.50 9.97 2.52
CA GLN A 126 10.54 10.11 1.06
C GLN A 126 10.36 11.56 0.63
N PHE A 127 9.42 12.28 1.24
CA PHE A 127 9.16 13.69 0.97
C PHE A 127 10.39 14.55 1.27
N LEU A 128 11.03 14.34 2.43
CA LEU A 128 12.22 15.06 2.83
C LEU A 128 13.37 14.92 1.83
N LYS A 129 13.55 13.72 1.26
CA LYS A 129 14.59 13.44 0.26
C LYS A 129 14.41 14.16 -1.08
N LEU A 130 13.26 14.79 -1.32
CA LEU A 130 13.03 15.58 -2.54
C LEU A 130 13.81 16.90 -2.53
N PHE A 131 14.19 17.38 -1.36
CA PHE A 131 14.71 18.73 -1.17
C PHE A 131 16.24 18.73 -1.03
N HIS A 132 16.86 19.82 -1.48
CA HIS A 132 18.28 20.09 -1.30
C HIS A 132 18.65 20.09 0.19
N GLU A 133 19.90 19.73 0.51
CA GLU A 133 20.35 19.57 1.90
C GLU A 133 20.17 20.85 2.72
N GLU A 134 20.35 22.03 2.12
CA GLU A 134 20.15 23.33 2.75
C GLU A 134 18.70 23.59 3.18
N ASP A 135 17.71 23.00 2.50
CA ASP A 135 16.29 23.21 2.73
C ASP A 135 15.68 22.16 3.67
N GLN A 136 16.31 21.00 3.81
CA GLN A 136 15.77 19.83 4.53
C GLN A 136 15.35 20.16 5.96
N ARG A 137 16.09 21.02 6.67
CA ARG A 137 15.75 21.41 8.04
C ARG A 137 14.41 22.14 8.14
N ALA A 138 14.13 23.06 7.20
CA ALA A 138 12.86 23.78 7.18
C ALA A 138 11.69 22.84 6.84
N VAL A 139 11.94 21.85 5.97
CA VAL A 139 10.97 20.82 5.60
C VAL A 139 10.69 19.86 6.75
N GLU A 140 11.70 19.45 7.51
CA GLU A 140 11.54 18.66 8.75
C GLU A 140 10.68 19.40 9.77
N ASP A 141 10.97 20.68 10.03
CA ASP A 141 10.18 21.51 10.93
C ASP A 141 8.72 21.62 10.47
N TRP A 142 8.49 21.70 9.15
CA TRP A 142 7.14 21.67 8.59
C TRP A 142 6.45 20.32 8.77
N ILE A 143 7.15 19.20 8.54
CA ILE A 143 6.64 17.84 8.77
C ILE A 143 6.23 17.68 10.24
N CYS A 144 7.09 18.07 11.18
CA CYS A 144 6.80 17.95 12.62
C CYS A 144 5.56 18.76 13.04
N ARG A 145 5.31 19.91 12.40
CA ARG A 145 4.13 20.73 12.69
C ARG A 145 2.84 20.20 12.06
N ASN A 146 2.93 19.68 10.83
CA ASN A 146 1.73 19.43 9.99
C ASN A 146 1.43 17.95 9.77
N ARG A 147 2.41 17.06 9.96
CA ARG A 147 2.38 15.63 9.61
C ARG A 147 2.95 14.75 10.73
N ALA A 148 2.67 15.12 11.99
CA ALA A 148 3.14 14.39 13.16
C ALA A 148 2.40 13.07 13.40
N GLU A 149 1.10 13.01 13.08
CA GLU A 149 0.24 11.88 13.38
C GLU A 149 -0.68 11.55 12.19
N GLU A 150 -1.02 10.26 12.04
CA GLU A 150 -1.98 9.83 11.03
C GLU A 150 -3.41 10.24 11.43
N PRO A 151 -4.24 10.71 10.48
CA PRO A 151 -5.64 11.01 10.77
C PRO A 151 -6.38 9.77 11.30
N TYR A 152 -7.05 9.91 12.45
CA TYR A 152 -7.76 8.80 13.10
C TYR A 152 -8.77 8.07 12.20
N THR A 153 -9.45 8.81 11.31
CA THR A 153 -10.48 8.30 10.39
C THR A 153 -9.91 7.68 9.11
N VAL A 154 -8.60 7.74 8.91
CA VAL A 154 -7.90 7.18 7.75
C VAL A 154 -6.80 6.25 8.25
N PRO A 155 -7.15 5.13 8.90
CA PRO A 155 -6.17 4.19 9.40
C PRO A 155 -5.41 3.54 8.24
N ARG A 156 -4.19 3.10 8.52
CA ARG A 156 -3.47 2.18 7.65
C ARG A 156 -4.24 0.86 7.55
N ARG A 157 -4.87 0.63 6.40
CA ARG A 157 -5.61 -0.60 6.10
C ARG A 157 -4.65 -1.70 5.71
N ASP A 158 -4.94 -2.92 6.13
CA ASP A 158 -4.25 -4.09 5.63
C ASP A 158 -4.89 -4.50 4.28
N ARG A 159 -4.06 -4.91 3.32
CA ARG A 159 -4.54 -5.66 2.16
C ARG A 159 -4.76 -7.12 2.53
N LYS A 160 -5.41 -7.87 1.64
CA LYS A 160 -5.57 -9.33 1.78
C LYS A 160 -4.24 -10.03 1.97
N SER A 161 -3.25 -9.70 1.13
CA SER A 161 -1.90 -10.26 1.24
C SER A 161 -1.21 -9.83 2.54
N THR A 162 -1.36 -8.57 2.95
CA THR A 162 -0.80 -8.04 4.21
C THR A 162 -1.32 -8.80 5.42
N LEU A 163 -2.64 -9.06 5.48
CA LEU A 163 -3.24 -9.86 6.55
C LEU A 163 -2.65 -11.28 6.56
N LEU A 164 -2.58 -11.94 5.39
CA LEU A 164 -2.01 -13.29 5.30
C LEU A 164 -0.57 -13.32 5.84
N TYR A 165 0.28 -12.39 5.40
CA TYR A 165 1.68 -12.35 5.82
C TYR A 165 1.81 -12.09 7.32
N ALA A 166 1.03 -11.16 7.88
CA ALA A 166 1.03 -10.88 9.30
C ALA A 166 0.59 -12.10 10.14
N VAL A 167 -0.42 -12.84 9.66
CA VAL A 167 -0.88 -14.09 10.29
C VAL A 167 0.21 -15.16 10.27
N LEU A 168 0.88 -15.33 9.13
CA LEU A 168 1.97 -16.30 9.00
C LEU A 168 3.17 -15.93 9.88
N ASP A 169 3.58 -14.66 9.89
CA ASP A 169 4.69 -14.19 10.71
C ASP A 169 4.40 -14.34 12.20
N ARG A 170 3.17 -14.07 12.62
CA ARG A 170 2.71 -14.34 13.99
C ARG A 170 2.78 -15.83 14.33
N ALA A 171 2.28 -16.69 13.46
CA ALA A 171 2.29 -18.13 13.67
C ALA A 171 3.73 -18.70 13.70
N ARG A 172 4.64 -18.18 12.86
CA ARG A 172 6.08 -18.49 12.89
C ARG A 172 6.71 -18.07 14.22
N ALA A 173 6.44 -16.85 14.68
CA ALA A 173 6.99 -16.34 15.93
C ALA A 173 6.56 -17.18 17.15
N ASN A 174 5.35 -17.74 17.12
CA ASN A 174 4.86 -18.66 18.13
C ASN A 174 5.39 -20.10 17.99
N GLY A 175 6.05 -20.43 16.87
CA GLY A 175 6.55 -21.78 16.58
C GLY A 175 5.49 -22.76 16.06
N ASP A 176 4.26 -22.29 15.82
CA ASP A 176 3.12 -23.13 15.44
C ASP A 176 3.25 -23.71 14.03
N LEU A 177 4.11 -23.10 13.20
CA LEU A 177 4.38 -23.52 11.82
C LEU A 177 5.62 -24.43 11.67
N ARG A 178 6.36 -24.69 12.76
CA ARG A 178 7.66 -25.37 12.73
C ARG A 178 7.63 -26.76 12.09
N GLU A 179 6.57 -27.54 12.33
CA GLU A 179 6.40 -28.88 11.75
C GLU A 179 5.67 -28.86 10.40
N ILE A 180 4.99 -27.76 10.07
CA ILE A 180 4.15 -27.63 8.87
C ILE A 180 4.96 -27.10 7.68
N GLU A 181 5.74 -26.03 7.88
CA GLU A 181 6.53 -25.44 6.80
C GLU A 181 7.45 -26.42 6.06
N PRO A 182 8.13 -27.37 6.72
CA PRO A 182 8.98 -28.34 6.03
C PRO A 182 8.23 -29.27 5.06
N ILE A 183 6.92 -29.44 5.21
CA ILE A 183 6.12 -30.29 4.32
C ILE A 183 5.41 -29.50 3.22
N LEU A 184 5.36 -28.16 3.31
CA LEU A 184 4.73 -27.35 2.28
C LEU A 184 5.57 -27.34 1.01
N ASP A 185 4.91 -27.54 -0.12
CA ASP A 185 5.48 -27.32 -1.45
C ASP A 185 5.49 -25.83 -1.75
N TYR A 186 4.34 -25.17 -1.55
CA TYR A 186 4.20 -23.73 -1.63
C TYR A 186 3.04 -23.21 -0.80
N TYR A 187 3.03 -21.89 -0.62
CA TYR A 187 1.82 -21.13 -0.31
C TYR A 187 1.73 -19.91 -1.23
N LEU A 188 0.51 -19.48 -1.52
CA LEU A 188 0.21 -18.32 -2.34
C LEU A 188 -0.84 -17.44 -1.65
N PRO A 189 -0.77 -16.10 -1.82
CA PRO A 189 0.37 -15.37 -2.38
C PRO A 189 1.62 -15.48 -1.49
N ASN A 190 2.80 -15.27 -2.08
CA ASN A 190 4.07 -15.15 -1.35
C ASN A 190 4.94 -14.02 -1.94
N LYS A 191 6.13 -13.77 -1.38
CA LYS A 191 6.99 -12.67 -1.82
C LYS A 191 7.43 -12.76 -3.29
N ASN A 192 7.60 -13.98 -3.81
CA ASN A 192 8.01 -14.21 -5.20
C ASN A 192 6.82 -14.20 -6.16
N GLU A 193 5.65 -14.63 -5.66
CA GLU A 193 4.38 -14.67 -6.40
C GLU A 193 3.31 -13.90 -5.61
N PRO A 194 3.39 -12.56 -5.59
CA PRO A 194 2.46 -11.73 -4.85
C PRO A 194 1.08 -11.74 -5.51
N LEU A 195 0.06 -11.39 -4.73
CA LEU A 195 -1.29 -11.23 -5.26
C LEU A 195 -1.29 -10.07 -6.28
N SER A 196 -2.01 -10.25 -7.38
CA SER A 196 -2.00 -9.23 -8.43
C SER A 196 -2.68 -7.92 -7.94
N PRO A 197 -2.19 -6.74 -8.37
CA PRO A 197 -2.70 -5.43 -7.93
C PRO A 197 -4.21 -5.20 -8.04
N ASP A 198 -4.88 -5.91 -8.94
CA ASP A 198 -6.33 -5.85 -9.17
C ASP A 198 -7.15 -6.75 -8.24
N LYS A 199 -6.49 -7.61 -7.47
CA LYS A 199 -7.10 -8.57 -6.54
C LYS A 199 -6.79 -8.27 -5.07
N ASP A 200 -5.70 -7.56 -4.82
CA ASP A 200 -5.20 -7.27 -3.47
C ASP A 200 -5.81 -5.97 -2.89
N SER A 201 -7.12 -6.02 -2.69
CA SER A 201 -7.89 -4.92 -2.11
C SER A 201 -7.63 -4.76 -0.60
N TYR A 202 -7.94 -3.57 -0.09
CA TYR A 202 -7.95 -3.32 1.34
C TYR A 202 -9.10 -4.04 2.04
N LEU A 203 -8.85 -4.44 3.28
CA LEU A 203 -9.85 -4.92 4.22
C LEU A 203 -10.32 -3.73 5.07
N THR A 204 -11.60 -3.40 5.00
CA THR A 204 -12.15 -2.16 5.59
C THR A 204 -13.27 -2.42 6.61
N ASN A 205 -13.61 -3.67 6.85
CA ASN A 205 -14.60 -4.10 7.82
C ASN A 205 -14.09 -5.31 8.60
N TYR A 206 -14.27 -5.35 9.92
CA TYR A 206 -13.87 -6.46 10.79
C TYR A 206 -14.95 -7.54 10.92
N ALA A 207 -16.16 -7.34 10.37
CA ALA A 207 -17.31 -8.23 10.53
C ALA A 207 -17.22 -9.49 9.65
N PHE A 208 -16.07 -10.16 9.67
CA PHE A 208 -15.78 -11.41 8.99
C PHE A 208 -15.17 -12.44 9.96
N SER A 209 -15.15 -13.69 9.53
CA SER A 209 -14.46 -14.80 10.19
C SER A 209 -13.47 -15.45 9.23
N ALA A 210 -12.38 -15.97 9.77
CA ALA A 210 -11.44 -16.80 9.00
C ALA A 210 -11.96 -18.24 8.95
N VAL A 211 -12.05 -18.80 7.74
CA VAL A 211 -12.50 -20.16 7.51
C VAL A 211 -11.49 -20.87 6.63
N SER A 212 -10.97 -22.00 7.10
CA SER A 212 -10.03 -22.82 6.35
C SER A 212 -10.66 -24.13 5.91
N THR A 213 -10.42 -24.55 4.67
CA THR A 213 -10.90 -25.81 4.12
C THR A 213 -9.75 -26.67 3.63
N ILE A 214 -9.83 -27.98 3.88
CA ILE A 214 -8.88 -28.97 3.37
C ILE A 214 -9.48 -29.66 2.15
N ASP A 215 -8.67 -29.86 1.11
CA ASP A 215 -9.04 -30.59 -0.11
C ASP A 215 -7.93 -31.59 -0.49
N PHE A 216 -8.35 -32.76 -0.99
CA PHE A 216 -7.46 -33.79 -1.49
C PHE A 216 -7.45 -33.72 -3.02
N GLY A 217 -6.46 -33.00 -3.55
CA GLY A 217 -6.28 -32.87 -4.99
C GLY A 217 -5.58 -34.08 -5.61
N CYS A 218 -5.37 -34.02 -6.93
CA CYS A 218 -4.60 -35.04 -7.65
C CYS A 218 -3.08 -35.00 -7.35
N GLU A 219 -2.59 -33.94 -6.69
CA GLU A 219 -1.19 -33.69 -6.40
C GLU A 219 -0.98 -33.33 -4.92
N GLY A 220 -1.56 -34.13 -4.02
CA GLY A 220 -1.42 -33.96 -2.58
C GLY A 220 -2.56 -33.16 -1.93
N ILE A 221 -2.27 -32.56 -0.78
CA ILE A 221 -3.26 -31.95 0.10
C ILE A 221 -3.18 -30.42 -0.02
N TYR A 222 -4.35 -29.79 -0.15
CA TYR A 222 -4.51 -28.36 -0.23
C TYR A 222 -5.24 -27.83 1.00
N VAL A 223 -4.83 -26.66 1.48
CA VAL A 223 -5.57 -25.85 2.45
C VAL A 223 -5.83 -24.49 1.84
N GLU A 224 -7.10 -24.11 1.80
CA GLU A 224 -7.54 -22.77 1.39
C GLU A 224 -8.00 -21.99 2.62
N LEU A 225 -7.56 -20.74 2.73
CA LEU A 225 -7.98 -19.79 3.76
C LEU A 225 -8.90 -18.74 3.14
N PHE A 226 -10.13 -18.68 3.64
CA PHE A 226 -11.15 -17.72 3.27
C PHE A 226 -11.43 -16.73 4.39
N LEU A 227 -11.84 -15.52 4.01
CA LEU A 227 -12.62 -14.62 4.85
C LEU A 227 -14.09 -14.80 4.49
N GLU A 228 -14.94 -15.08 5.48
CA GLU A 228 -16.39 -15.19 5.33
C GLU A 228 -17.11 -14.12 6.18
N GLY A 229 -18.04 -13.39 5.58
CA GLY A 229 -18.71 -12.24 6.18
C GLY A 229 -18.36 -10.93 5.47
N GLN A 230 -18.49 -9.80 6.17
CA GLN A 230 -18.22 -8.48 5.61
C GLN A 230 -16.78 -8.05 5.90
N PHE A 231 -15.94 -8.09 4.87
CA PHE A 231 -14.53 -7.66 4.94
C PHE A 231 -14.25 -6.36 4.17
N ASP A 232 -15.16 -5.96 3.28
CA ASP A 232 -15.10 -4.69 2.53
C ASP A 232 -16.52 -4.24 2.10
N GLU A 233 -16.58 -3.19 1.27
CA GLU A 233 -17.84 -2.63 0.73
C GLU A 233 -18.26 -3.25 -0.62
N SER A 234 -17.58 -4.31 -1.10
CA SER A 234 -17.85 -4.91 -2.41
C SER A 234 -19.15 -5.72 -2.45
N GLY A 235 -19.71 -6.05 -1.29
CA GLY A 235 -20.88 -6.92 -1.15
C GLY A 235 -20.58 -8.41 -1.29
N ASN A 236 -19.32 -8.79 -1.55
CA ASN A 236 -18.90 -10.18 -1.46
C ASN A 236 -18.88 -10.63 0.00
N ASP A 237 -19.40 -11.82 0.25
CA ASP A 237 -19.46 -12.43 1.58
C ASP A 237 -18.37 -13.50 1.78
N ARG A 238 -17.59 -13.80 0.73
CA ARG A 238 -16.49 -14.75 0.79
C ARG A 238 -15.33 -14.36 -0.13
N CYS A 239 -14.09 -14.44 0.39
CA CYS A 239 -12.87 -14.20 -0.40
C CYS A 239 -11.76 -15.17 0.03
N SER A 240 -11.11 -15.86 -0.92
CA SER A 240 -9.86 -16.58 -0.63
C SER A 240 -8.74 -15.56 -0.45
N ILE A 241 -7.92 -15.76 0.58
CA ILE A 241 -6.75 -14.94 0.88
C ILE A 241 -5.46 -15.74 0.95
N GLY A 242 -5.53 -17.07 0.92
CA GLY A 242 -4.34 -17.92 0.95
C GLY A 242 -4.60 -19.36 0.51
N THR A 243 -3.68 -19.91 -0.28
CA THR A 243 -3.62 -21.31 -0.70
C THR A 243 -2.34 -21.92 -0.18
N PHE A 244 -2.40 -23.11 0.40
CA PHE A 244 -1.26 -23.86 0.90
C PHE A 244 -1.30 -25.26 0.31
N LYS A 245 -0.18 -25.73 -0.23
CA LYS A 245 -0.09 -27.07 -0.83
C LYS A 245 1.04 -27.86 -0.21
N THR A 246 0.81 -29.16 -0.02
CA THR A 246 1.86 -30.16 0.13
C THR A 246 1.71 -31.23 -0.95
N LEU A 247 2.83 -31.80 -1.40
CA LEU A 247 2.85 -32.96 -2.31
C LEU A 247 2.64 -34.29 -1.56
N ARG A 248 2.69 -34.28 -0.22
CA ARG A 248 2.43 -35.45 0.60
C ARG A 248 0.93 -35.70 0.71
N ASP A 249 0.53 -36.97 0.71
CA ASP A 249 -0.86 -37.42 0.85
C ASP A 249 -1.04 -38.44 2.00
N ASP A 250 0.01 -38.67 2.79
CA ASP A 250 -0.01 -39.57 3.92
C ASP A 250 -0.77 -39.03 5.14
N ALA A 251 -1.07 -39.90 6.10
CA ALA A 251 -1.87 -39.56 7.28
C ALA A 251 -1.22 -38.48 8.16
N GLU A 252 0.12 -38.43 8.22
CA GLU A 252 0.82 -37.38 8.98
C GLU A 252 0.69 -36.03 8.27
N ALA A 253 0.84 -36.00 6.95
CA ALA A 253 0.61 -34.78 6.16
C ALA A 253 -0.83 -34.28 6.32
N CYS A 254 -1.84 -35.17 6.27
CA CYS A 254 -3.22 -34.80 6.55
C CYS A 254 -3.40 -34.19 7.95
N ARG A 255 -2.76 -34.76 8.97
CA ARG A 255 -2.81 -34.22 10.34
C ARG A 255 -2.18 -32.82 10.41
N LEU A 256 -1.02 -32.63 9.78
CA LEU A 256 -0.31 -31.35 9.78
C LEU A 256 -1.07 -30.27 8.99
N MET A 257 -1.65 -30.62 7.84
CA MET A 257 -2.50 -29.70 7.07
C MET A 257 -3.82 -29.39 7.80
N GLY A 258 -4.39 -30.35 8.52
CA GLY A 258 -5.52 -30.09 9.43
C GLY A 258 -5.15 -29.20 10.61
N GLN A 259 -3.93 -29.33 11.14
CA GLN A 259 -3.39 -28.42 12.16
C GLN A 259 -3.21 -27.01 11.59
N LEU A 260 -2.71 -26.88 10.35
CA LEU A 260 -2.56 -25.60 9.66
C LEU A 260 -3.89 -24.83 9.61
N CYS A 261 -5.01 -25.50 9.30
CA CYS A 261 -6.34 -24.89 9.35
C CYS A 261 -6.61 -24.18 10.69
N GLY A 262 -6.42 -24.88 11.81
CA GLY A 262 -6.62 -24.31 13.15
C GLY A 262 -5.66 -23.15 13.46
N VAL A 263 -4.40 -23.28 13.06
CA VAL A 263 -3.37 -22.23 13.21
C VAL A 263 -3.78 -20.97 12.46
N LEU A 264 -4.17 -21.09 11.18
CA LEU A 264 -4.58 -19.95 10.35
C LEU A 264 -5.81 -19.24 10.93
N MET A 265 -6.85 -20.01 11.30
CA MET A 265 -8.06 -19.44 11.88
C MET A 265 -7.78 -18.71 13.20
N TYR A 266 -7.03 -19.32 14.11
CA TYR A 266 -6.69 -18.76 15.41
C TYR A 266 -5.88 -17.46 15.28
N HIS A 267 -4.80 -17.48 14.49
CA HIS A 267 -3.91 -16.33 14.36
C HIS A 267 -4.56 -15.17 13.59
N THR A 268 -5.42 -15.47 12.61
CA THR A 268 -6.22 -14.43 11.93
C THR A 268 -7.13 -13.73 12.91
N ALA A 269 -7.92 -14.48 13.70
CA ALA A 269 -8.82 -13.90 14.68
C ALA A 269 -8.06 -13.07 15.73
N LYS A 270 -6.90 -13.54 16.21
CA LYS A 270 -6.09 -12.80 17.17
C LYS A 270 -5.51 -11.51 16.59
N TYR A 271 -4.92 -11.58 15.40
CA TYR A 271 -4.31 -10.42 14.76
C TYR A 271 -5.34 -9.33 14.45
N VAL A 272 -6.50 -9.69 13.91
CA VAL A 272 -7.58 -8.71 13.61
C VAL A 272 -8.07 -8.03 14.89
N ASN A 273 -8.31 -8.79 15.97
CA ASN A 273 -8.76 -8.22 17.24
C ASN A 273 -7.72 -7.27 17.87
N GLU A 274 -6.43 -7.58 17.77
CA GLU A 274 -5.36 -6.72 18.27
C GLU A 274 -5.18 -5.45 17.42
N ASN A 275 -5.62 -5.48 16.15
CA ASN A 275 -5.47 -4.39 15.19
C ASN A 275 -6.83 -3.84 14.71
N LEU A 276 -7.87 -3.90 15.57
CA LEU A 276 -9.26 -3.67 15.17
C LEU A 276 -9.48 -2.34 14.44
N HIS A 277 -8.80 -1.27 14.86
CA HIS A 277 -8.86 0.07 14.24
C HIS A 277 -8.56 0.05 12.73
N ARG A 278 -7.65 -0.83 12.27
CA ARG A 278 -7.34 -1.00 10.85
C ARG A 278 -8.49 -1.58 10.04
N TYR A 279 -9.41 -2.28 10.69
CA TYR A 279 -10.55 -2.95 10.07
C TYR A 279 -11.87 -2.28 10.41
N THR A 280 -11.89 -1.25 11.26
CA THR A 280 -13.11 -0.51 11.62
C THR A 280 -13.65 0.25 10.41
N PRO A 281 -14.93 0.09 10.03
CA PRO A 281 -15.55 0.83 8.94
C PRO A 281 -15.44 2.35 9.10
N LYS A 282 -15.28 3.07 7.98
CA LYS A 282 -15.07 4.53 7.99
C LYS A 282 -16.14 5.29 8.79
N ARG A 283 -17.42 4.93 8.60
CA ARG A 283 -18.54 5.55 9.32
C ARG A 283 -18.44 5.38 10.84
N GLU A 284 -17.94 4.24 11.29
CA GLU A 284 -17.76 3.98 12.72
C GLU A 284 -16.59 4.80 13.28
N LEU A 285 -15.48 4.91 12.54
CA LEU A 285 -14.35 5.77 12.92
C LEU A 285 -14.74 7.24 13.03
N GLU A 286 -15.55 7.75 12.09
CA GLU A 286 -16.07 9.11 12.13
C GLU A 286 -16.95 9.32 13.38
N ALA A 287 -17.85 8.37 13.67
CA ALA A 287 -18.68 8.42 14.88
C ALA A 287 -17.87 8.32 16.19
N GLU A 288 -16.82 7.51 16.23
CA GLU A 288 -15.88 7.45 17.35
C GLU A 288 -15.13 8.76 17.54
N LEU A 289 -14.64 9.38 16.46
CA LEU A 289 -13.96 10.66 16.53
C LEU A 289 -14.89 11.75 17.08
N HIS A 290 -16.12 11.83 16.58
CA HIS A 290 -17.13 12.78 17.10
C HIS A 290 -17.39 12.58 18.60
N ARG A 291 -17.50 11.32 19.06
CA ARG A 291 -17.66 11.01 20.49
C ARG A 291 -16.46 11.45 21.32
N LYS A 292 -15.23 11.23 20.83
CA LYS A 292 -13.99 11.64 21.52
C LYS A 292 -13.88 13.17 21.65
N SER A 293 -14.22 13.91 20.58
CA SER A 293 -14.20 15.37 20.61
C SER A 293 -15.21 15.95 21.60
N ALA A 294 -16.45 15.43 21.63
CA ALA A 294 -17.49 15.90 22.55
C ALA A 294 -17.12 15.69 24.04
N VAL A 295 -16.41 14.61 24.37
CA VAL A 295 -15.92 14.34 25.74
C VAL A 295 -14.76 15.29 26.11
N THR A 296 -13.93 15.65 25.15
CA THR A 296 -12.79 16.57 25.37
C THR A 296 -13.28 18.01 25.59
N GLU A 297 -14.32 18.42 24.87
CA GLU A 297 -14.95 19.73 25.03
C GLU A 297 -15.63 19.87 26.41
N SER A 298 -16.43 18.87 26.83
CA SER A 298 -17.12 18.92 28.13
C SER A 298 -16.16 18.95 29.33
N THR A 299 -15.07 18.18 29.28
CA THR A 299 -14.05 18.17 30.34
C THR A 299 -13.25 19.47 30.42
N SER A 300 -13.09 20.18 29.30
CA SER A 300 -12.43 21.49 29.24
C SER A 300 -13.30 22.63 29.78
N GLU A 301 -14.62 22.54 29.63
CA GLU A 301 -15.58 23.52 30.17
C GLU A 301 -15.73 23.38 31.69
N ASP A 302 -15.81 22.16 32.20
CA ASP A 302 -15.84 21.91 33.65
C ASP A 302 -14.56 22.38 34.36
N SER A 303 -13.40 22.30 33.69
CA SER A 303 -12.11 22.77 34.23
C SER A 303 -11.95 24.30 34.19
N ARG A 304 -12.76 25.02 33.40
CA ARG A 304 -12.75 26.50 33.36
C ARG A 304 -13.73 27.13 34.34
N HIS A 305 -14.60 26.32 34.95
CA HIS A 305 -15.60 26.74 35.93
C HIS A 305 -15.27 26.31 37.37
N ALA A 306 -14.09 25.73 37.60
CA ALA A 306 -13.49 25.48 38.91
C ALA A 306 -12.42 26.53 39.23
#